data_AF-A0A6V8R381-F1
#
_entry.id   AF-A0A6V8R381-F1
#
_cell.length_a   1.000
_cell.length_b   1.000
_cell.length_c   1.000
_cell.angle_alpha   90.00
_cell.angle_beta   90.00
_cell.angle_gamma   90.00
#
_symmetry.space_group_name_H-M   'P 1'
#
loop_
_entity.id
_entity.type
_entity.pdbx_description
1 polymer ?
#
loop_
_entity_poly.entity_id
_entity_poly.type
_entity_poly.pdbx_seq_one_letter_code
_entity_poly.pdbx_strand_id
1 'polypeptide(L)'
;MPPVPSPEIRATIAEKLGQLSLAVETSPGFNRDSPAASGGLFHIWDFVKRTEYMLSEVEGIRQPGYEFKHAGQIKITKRGEAAAQELFNDTFTRSLTIDQLINGPPMMRNMMGMGGDIPPEVEAASKAVLEAFPRN
;
A
#
# COMPACT_ATOMS: atom_id res chain seq x y z
N MET A 1 2.22 17.91 12.00
CA MET A 1 2.43 16.54 11.49
C MET A 1 3.92 16.23 11.53
N PRO A 2 4.32 15.00 11.88
CA PRO A 2 5.72 14.64 11.96
C PRO A 2 6.39 14.74 10.58
N PRO A 3 7.69 15.03 10.52
CA PRO A 3 8.43 15.08 9.26
C PRO A 3 8.37 13.73 8.53
N VAL A 4 8.57 13.75 7.21
CA VAL A 4 8.80 12.52 6.45
C VAL A 4 9.94 11.74 7.11
N PRO A 5 9.76 10.45 7.46
CA PRO A 5 10.77 9.71 8.18
C PRO A 5 12.00 9.46 7.31
N SER A 6 13.09 9.01 7.93
CA SER A 6 14.37 8.81 7.24
C SER A 6 14.27 7.77 6.11
N PRO A 7 15.20 7.79 5.14
CA PRO A 7 15.24 6.79 4.08
C PRO A 7 15.26 5.34 4.59
N GLU A 8 15.93 5.07 5.71
CA GLU A 8 16.04 3.74 6.32
C GLU A 8 14.68 3.24 6.84
N ILE A 9 13.91 4.13 7.48
CA ILE A 9 12.56 3.80 7.94
C ILE A 9 11.65 3.54 6.74
N ARG A 10 11.73 4.37 5.69
CA ARG A 10 10.93 4.16 4.47
C ARG A 10 11.33 2.88 3.74
N ALA A 11 12.61 2.50 3.75
CA ALA A 11 13.06 1.23 3.20
C ALA A 11 12.49 0.04 3.99
N THR A 12 12.40 0.15 5.32
CA THR A 12 11.76 -0.86 6.18
C THR A 12 10.27 -1.00 5.84
N ILE A 13 9.55 0.11 5.68
CA ILE A 13 8.13 0.08 5.26
C ILE A 13 7.99 -0.55 3.87
N ALA A 14 8.87 -0.20 2.92
CA ALA A 14 8.87 -0.77 1.59
C ALA A 14 9.11 -2.29 1.61
N GLU A 15 10.02 -2.77 2.46
CA GLU A 15 10.25 -4.20 2.67
C GLU A 15 8.98 -4.91 3.18
N LYS A 16 8.27 -4.32 4.16
CA LYS A 16 7.02 -4.88 4.69
C LYS A 16 5.90 -4.89 3.66
N LEU A 17 5.77 -3.83 2.86
CA LEU A 17 4.81 -3.81 1.76
C LEU A 17 5.14 -4.89 0.71
N GLY A 18 6.42 -5.08 0.40
CA GLY A 18 6.88 -6.16 -0.48
C GLY A 18 6.58 -7.56 0.08
N GLN A 19 6.73 -7.76 1.39
CA GLN A 19 6.35 -9.00 2.07
C GLN A 19 4.84 -9.25 1.99
N LEU A 20 4.02 -8.21 2.18
CA LEU A 20 2.57 -8.28 2.01
C LEU A 20 2.18 -8.61 0.56
N SER A 21 2.80 -7.95 -0.42
CA SER A 21 2.59 -8.25 -1.84
C SER A 21 2.89 -9.72 -2.14
N LEU A 22 4.03 -10.23 -1.65
CA LEU A 22 4.43 -11.62 -1.85
C LEU A 22 3.48 -12.61 -1.17
N ALA A 23 3.02 -12.31 0.05
CA ALA A 23 2.05 -13.15 0.75
C ALA A 23 0.75 -13.29 -0.06
N VAL A 24 0.27 -12.20 -0.67
CA VAL A 24 -0.88 -12.25 -1.57
C VAL A 24 -0.56 -13.02 -2.85
N GLU A 25 0.59 -12.77 -3.48
CA GLU A 25 0.98 -13.43 -4.75
C GLU A 25 1.17 -14.95 -4.61
N THR A 26 1.56 -15.42 -3.43
CA THR A 26 1.76 -16.84 -3.12
C THR A 26 0.51 -17.53 -2.55
N SER A 27 -0.57 -16.78 -2.34
CA SER A 27 -1.83 -17.32 -1.84
C SER A 27 -2.47 -18.26 -2.88
N PRO A 28 -2.97 -19.46 -2.50
CA PRO A 28 -3.52 -20.43 -3.45
C PRO A 28 -4.69 -19.91 -4.32
N GLY A 29 -5.41 -18.88 -3.86
CA GLY A 29 -6.50 -18.25 -4.60
C GLY A 29 -6.08 -17.09 -5.50
N PHE A 30 -4.80 -16.67 -5.50
CA PHE A 30 -4.35 -15.55 -6.29
C PHE A 30 -3.88 -15.98 -7.68
N ASN A 31 -4.36 -15.25 -8.70
CA ASN A 31 -3.92 -15.34 -10.07
C ASN A 31 -3.89 -13.95 -10.70
N ARG A 32 -2.68 -13.43 -10.90
CA ARG A 32 -2.43 -12.10 -11.48
C ARG A 32 -3.11 -11.90 -12.83
N ASP A 33 -3.17 -12.94 -13.66
CA ASP A 33 -3.74 -12.89 -15.00
C ASP A 33 -5.26 -13.06 -15.02
N SER A 34 -5.85 -13.38 -13.86
CA SER A 34 -7.29 -13.52 -13.69
C SER A 34 -7.79 -12.79 -12.44
N PRO A 35 -8.03 -11.47 -12.54
CA PRO A 35 -8.59 -10.68 -11.44
C PRO A 35 -9.90 -11.25 -10.90
N ALA A 36 -10.77 -11.72 -11.80
CA ALA A 36 -12.05 -12.31 -11.43
C ALA A 36 -11.90 -13.62 -10.64
N ALA A 37 -10.93 -14.47 -10.99
CA ALA A 37 -10.67 -15.70 -10.24
C ALA A 37 -10.01 -15.43 -8.88
N SER A 38 -9.26 -14.34 -8.77
CA SER A 38 -8.56 -13.93 -7.55
C SER A 38 -9.45 -13.28 -6.50
N GLY A 39 -10.64 -12.81 -6.90
CA GLY A 39 -11.56 -12.08 -6.02
C GLY A 39 -10.87 -10.94 -5.27
N GLY A 40 -11.11 -10.86 -3.96
CA GLY A 40 -10.54 -9.83 -3.08
C GLY A 40 -9.01 -9.76 -3.07
N LEU A 41 -8.32 -10.88 -3.30
CA LEU A 41 -6.85 -10.92 -3.28
C LEU A 41 -6.24 -10.05 -4.39
N PHE A 42 -6.86 -9.99 -5.57
CA PHE A 42 -6.37 -9.12 -6.64
C PHE A 42 -6.47 -7.64 -6.28
N HIS A 43 -7.57 -7.24 -5.67
CA HIS A 43 -7.78 -5.85 -5.25
C HIS A 43 -6.83 -5.44 -4.13
N ILE A 44 -6.59 -6.34 -3.16
CA ILE A 44 -5.59 -6.12 -2.12
C ILE A 44 -4.20 -5.97 -2.75
N TRP A 45 -3.81 -6.91 -3.63
CA TRP A 45 -2.53 -6.85 -4.33
C TRP A 45 -2.34 -5.54 -5.10
N ASP A 46 -3.29 -5.15 -5.96
CA ASP A 46 -3.21 -3.89 -6.72
C ASP A 46 -3.08 -2.68 -5.78
N PHE A 47 -3.82 -2.69 -4.66
CA PHE A 47 -3.75 -1.61 -3.70
C PHE A 47 -2.39 -1.53 -2.99
N VAL A 48 -1.80 -2.68 -2.64
CA VAL A 48 -0.44 -2.78 -2.08
C VAL A 48 0.60 -2.29 -3.08
N LYS A 49 0.57 -2.76 -4.34
CA LYS A 49 1.53 -2.33 -5.38
C LYS A 49 1.48 -0.83 -5.64
N ARG A 50 0.29 -0.22 -5.64
CA ARG A 50 0.14 1.24 -5.79
C ARG A 50 0.67 1.98 -4.57
N THR A 51 0.53 1.41 -3.37
CA THR A 51 1.04 2.00 -2.14
C THR A 51 2.57 1.92 -2.07
N GLU A 52 3.17 0.81 -2.51
CA GLU A 52 4.63 0.70 -2.71
C GLU A 52 5.15 1.75 -3.67
N TYR A 53 4.46 1.92 -4.81
CA TYR A 53 4.81 2.94 -5.79
C TYR A 53 4.78 4.33 -5.16
N MET A 54 3.71 4.70 -4.44
CA MET A 54 3.62 5.99 -3.75
C MET A 54 4.78 6.22 -2.77
N LEU A 55 5.16 5.20 -1.99
CA LEU A 55 6.29 5.31 -1.07
C LEU A 55 7.61 5.54 -1.80
N SER A 56 7.81 4.89 -2.94
CA SER A 56 9.03 5.03 -3.76
C SER A 56 9.18 6.44 -4.35
N GLU A 57 8.06 7.13 -4.54
CA GLU A 57 7.99 8.46 -5.16
C GLU A 57 8.16 9.62 -4.16
N VAL A 58 8.30 9.34 -2.86
CA VAL A 58 8.45 10.34 -1.78
C VAL A 58 9.68 11.24 -1.98
N GLU A 59 10.78 10.71 -2.49
CA GLU A 59 11.96 11.54 -2.81
C GLU A 59 11.78 12.29 -4.13
N GLY A 60 11.23 11.63 -5.16
CA GLY A 60 11.01 12.22 -6.47
C GLY A 60 10.14 13.47 -6.41
N ILE A 61 9.02 13.41 -5.66
CA ILE A 61 8.07 14.52 -5.54
C ILE A 61 8.67 15.79 -4.89
N ARG A 62 9.82 15.69 -4.20
CA ARG A 62 10.52 16.88 -3.68
C ARG A 62 11.08 17.75 -4.79
N GLN A 63 11.50 17.13 -5.89
CA GLN A 63 12.27 17.78 -6.93
C GLN A 63 11.35 18.56 -7.90
N PRO A 64 11.62 19.85 -8.15
CA PRO A 64 10.96 20.59 -9.22
C PRO A 64 11.17 19.90 -10.57
N GLY A 65 10.11 19.79 -11.39
CA GLY A 65 10.18 19.17 -12.71
C GLY A 65 10.22 17.63 -12.72
N TYR A 66 10.17 16.97 -11.56
CA TYR A 66 10.09 15.51 -11.51
C TYR A 66 8.77 14.98 -12.09
N GLU A 67 8.90 13.97 -12.96
CA GLU A 67 7.81 13.27 -13.63
C GLU A 67 7.62 11.87 -13.07
N PHE A 68 6.38 11.58 -12.66
CA PHE A 68 6.00 10.28 -12.14
C PHE A 68 5.97 9.21 -13.24
N LYS A 69 6.54 8.03 -12.96
CA LYS A 69 6.51 6.89 -13.88
C LYS A 69 5.07 6.46 -14.23
N HIS A 70 4.17 6.51 -13.26
CA HIS A 70 2.75 6.20 -13.42
C HIS A 70 1.90 7.45 -13.14
N ALA A 71 1.85 8.33 -14.13
CA ALA A 71 0.99 9.50 -14.10
C ALA A 71 -0.48 9.11 -13.81
N GLY A 72 -1.14 9.83 -12.90
CA GLY A 72 -2.52 9.59 -12.49
C GLY A 72 -2.70 8.73 -11.23
N GLN A 73 -1.69 7.97 -10.80
CA GLN A 73 -1.76 7.27 -9.51
C GLN A 73 -1.50 8.22 -8.32
N ILE A 74 -0.63 9.20 -8.52
CA ILE A 74 -0.36 10.30 -7.57
C ILE A 74 -1.01 11.57 -8.13
N LYS A 75 -1.95 12.13 -7.37
CA LYS A 75 -2.71 13.35 -7.76
C LYS A 75 -2.09 14.64 -7.21
N ILE A 76 -1.01 14.53 -6.43
CA ILE A 76 -0.35 15.66 -5.78
C ILE A 76 0.45 16.46 -6.83
N THR A 77 0.05 17.71 -7.06
CA THR A 77 0.66 18.60 -8.05
C THR A 77 1.74 19.51 -7.47
N LYS A 78 1.71 19.77 -6.16
CA LYS A 78 2.77 20.52 -5.45
C LYS A 78 4.09 19.74 -5.40
N ARG A 79 5.18 20.44 -5.06
CA ARG A 79 6.54 19.90 -4.93
C ARG A 79 7.20 20.35 -3.62
N GLY A 80 8.36 19.79 -3.31
CA GLY A 80 9.11 20.06 -2.08
C GLY A 80 8.63 19.26 -0.88
N GLU A 81 9.13 19.60 0.32
CA GLU A 81 8.88 18.83 1.54
C GLU A 81 7.39 18.67 1.89
N ALA A 82 6.59 19.72 1.67
CA ALA A 82 5.15 19.66 1.94
C ALA A 82 4.40 18.68 1.01
N ALA A 83 4.95 18.40 -0.17
CA ALA A 83 4.42 17.40 -1.10
C ALA A 83 4.86 15.98 -0.69
N ALA A 84 6.12 15.82 -0.31
CA ALA A 84 6.65 14.55 0.20
C ALA A 84 5.92 14.11 1.48
N GLN A 85 5.62 15.05 2.38
CA GLN A 85 4.86 14.78 3.59
C GLN A 85 3.43 14.35 3.29
N GLU A 86 2.74 15.02 2.36
CA GLU A 86 1.40 14.63 1.94
C GLU A 86 1.40 13.22 1.31
N LEU A 87 2.34 12.94 0.40
CA LEU A 87 2.46 11.64 -0.24
C LEU A 87 2.75 10.50 0.77
N PHE A 88 3.61 10.77 1.75
CA PHE A 88 3.90 9.81 2.82
C PHE A 88 2.67 9.55 3.69
N ASN A 89 1.91 10.60 4.04
CA ASN A 89 0.66 10.45 4.81
C ASN A 89 -0.42 9.68 4.02
N ASP A 90 -0.53 9.91 2.71
CA ASP A 90 -1.41 9.13 1.86
C ASP A 90 -0.99 7.66 1.84
N THR A 91 0.31 7.38 1.80
CA THR A 91 0.87 6.01 1.87
C THR A 91 0.49 5.34 3.20
N PHE A 92 0.62 6.05 4.32
CA PHE A 92 0.20 5.56 5.63
C PHE A 92 -1.30 5.29 5.69
N THR A 93 -2.12 6.25 5.27
CA THR A 93 -3.58 6.14 5.28
C THR A 93 -4.05 4.97 4.42
N ARG A 94 -3.42 4.76 3.26
CA ARG A 94 -3.70 3.60 2.41
C ARG A 94 -3.30 2.29 3.07
N SER A 95 -2.17 2.25 3.78
CA SER A 95 -1.74 1.08 4.53
C SER A 95 -2.76 0.72 5.63
N LEU A 96 -3.33 1.72 6.32
CA LEU A 96 -4.44 1.51 7.26
C LEU A 96 -5.67 0.94 6.58
N THR A 97 -6.06 1.49 5.41
CA THR A 97 -7.20 0.97 4.65
C THR A 97 -6.97 -0.46 4.19
N ILE A 98 -5.75 -0.80 3.73
CA ILE A 98 -5.38 -2.17 3.34
C ILE A 98 -5.56 -3.12 4.53
N ASP A 99 -5.06 -2.75 5.70
CA ASP A 99 -5.21 -3.55 6.91
C ASP A 99 -6.68 -3.72 7.32
N GLN A 100 -7.49 -2.66 7.25
CA GLN A 100 -8.92 -2.71 7.52
C GLN A 100 -9.67 -3.58 6.51
N LEU A 101 -9.25 -3.60 5.24
CA LEU A 101 -9.83 -4.49 4.25
C LEU A 101 -9.50 -5.95 4.56
N ILE A 102 -8.28 -6.23 5.00
CA ILE A 102 -7.77 -7.57 5.30
C ILE A 102 -8.33 -8.13 6.61
N ASN A 103 -8.28 -7.34 7.69
CA ASN A 103 -8.65 -7.75 9.05
C ASN A 103 -10.08 -7.34 9.45
N GLY A 104 -10.76 -6.53 8.62
CA GLY A 104 -12.12 -6.09 8.90
C GLY A 104 -13.18 -7.15 8.61
N PRO A 105 -14.46 -6.86 8.94
CA PRO A 105 -15.55 -7.79 8.76
C PRO A 105 -15.67 -8.26 7.29
N PRO A 106 -15.74 -9.59 7.02
CA PRO A 106 -15.83 -10.11 5.65
C PRO A 106 -17.03 -9.56 4.85
N MET A 107 -18.13 -9.22 5.53
CA MET A 107 -19.30 -8.62 4.91
C MET A 107 -18.97 -7.33 4.15
N MET A 108 -18.09 -6.48 4.68
CA MET A 108 -17.72 -5.22 4.01
C MET A 108 -16.96 -5.48 2.72
N ARG A 109 -16.01 -6.43 2.73
CA ARG A 109 -15.31 -6.86 1.51
C ARG A 109 -16.27 -7.41 0.47
N ASN A 110 -17.19 -8.27 0.88
CA ASN A 110 -18.18 -8.87 -0.02
C ASN A 110 -19.07 -7.80 -0.67
N MET A 111 -19.54 -6.80 0.10
CA MET A 111 -20.34 -5.69 -0.43
C MET A 111 -19.57 -4.83 -1.45
N MET A 112 -18.25 -4.76 -1.34
CA MET A 112 -17.37 -4.07 -2.29
C MET A 112 -16.96 -4.94 -3.49
N GLY A 113 -17.49 -6.16 -3.62
CA GLY A 113 -17.09 -7.11 -4.67
C GLY A 113 -15.70 -7.73 -4.46
N MET A 114 -15.11 -7.54 -3.28
CA MET A 114 -13.78 -8.05 -2.90
C MET A 114 -13.88 -9.30 -2.02
N GLY A 115 -14.87 -10.14 -2.27
CA GLY A 115 -15.09 -11.36 -1.49
C GLY A 115 -13.99 -12.40 -1.71
N GLY A 116 -13.98 -13.40 -0.83
CA GLY A 116 -12.99 -14.47 -0.83
C GLY A 116 -12.28 -14.61 0.51
N ASP A 117 -11.60 -15.74 0.67
CA ASP A 117 -10.83 -16.05 1.87
C ASP A 117 -9.50 -15.28 1.85
N ILE A 118 -9.15 -14.72 3.00
CA ILE A 118 -7.86 -14.04 3.20
C ILE A 118 -6.99 -14.96 4.05
N PRO A 119 -5.82 -15.40 3.54
CA PRO A 119 -4.95 -16.27 4.31
C PRO A 119 -4.37 -15.58 5.56
N PRO A 120 -4.13 -16.30 6.66
CA PRO A 120 -3.53 -15.75 7.87
C PRO A 120 -2.19 -15.05 7.64
N GLU A 121 -1.40 -15.51 6.65
CA GLU A 121 -0.12 -14.90 6.28
C GLU A 121 -0.31 -13.48 5.73
N VAL A 122 -1.39 -13.24 4.99
CA VAL A 122 -1.74 -11.90 4.47
C VAL A 122 -2.17 -10.97 5.60
N GLU A 123 -2.93 -11.49 6.58
CA GLU A 123 -3.31 -10.76 7.79
C GLU A 123 -2.12 -10.37 8.66
N ALA A 124 -1.17 -11.29 8.85
CA ALA A 124 0.05 -11.02 9.62
C ALA A 124 0.93 -10.00 8.90
N ALA A 125 1.09 -10.12 7.58
CA ALA A 125 1.89 -9.19 6.80
C ALA A 125 1.28 -7.77 6.77
N SER A 126 -0.05 -7.61 6.73
CA SER A 126 -0.68 -6.28 6.77
C SER A 126 -0.44 -5.55 8.08
N LYS A 127 -0.50 -6.27 9.22
CA LYS A 127 -0.17 -5.71 10.54
C LYS A 127 1.30 -5.30 10.60
N ALA A 128 2.21 -6.12 10.08
CA ALA A 128 3.64 -5.82 10.05
C ALA A 128 3.95 -4.53 9.25
N VAL A 129 3.19 -4.25 8.19
CA VAL A 129 3.30 -2.97 7.47
C VAL A 129 2.96 -1.79 8.39
N LEU A 130 1.85 -1.86 9.13
CA LEU A 130 1.44 -0.78 10.04
C LEU A 130 2.43 -0.56 11.18
N GLU A 131 2.97 -1.65 11.74
CA GLU A 131 3.95 -1.59 12.81
C GLU A 131 5.28 -0.96 12.38
N ALA A 132 5.60 -0.98 11.08
CA ALA A 132 6.80 -0.35 10.53
C ALA A 132 6.67 1.18 10.42
N PHE A 133 5.46 1.74 10.49
CA PHE A 133 5.29 3.20 10.51
C PHE A 133 5.67 3.78 11.88
N PRO A 134 6.32 4.96 11.93
CA PRO A 134 6.61 5.63 13.20
C PRO A 134 5.33 5.87 14.00
N ARG A 135 5.35 5.56 15.30
CA ARG A 135 4.28 5.97 16.22
C ARG A 135 4.38 7.49 16.41
N ASN A 136 3.24 8.18 16.25
CA ASN A 136 3.11 9.61 16.53
C ASN A 136 3.29 9.90 18.03
#